data_AF-A0A931PJU5-F1
#
_entry.id   AF-A0A931PJU5-F1
#
_cell.length_a   1.000
_cell.length_b   1.000
_cell.length_c   1.000
_cell.angle_alpha   90.00
_cell.angle_beta   90.00
_cell.angle_gamma   90.00
#
_symmetry.space_group_name_H-M   'P 1'
#
loop_
_entity.id
_entity.type
_entity.pdbx_description
1 polymer ?
#
loop_
_entity_poly.entity_id
_entity_poly.type
_entity_poly.pdbx_seq_one_letter_code
_entity_poly.pdbx_strand_id
1 'polypeptide(L)' 'MIGVQIVERDAFPVFDDPKMLPAAEAERRGLVLPRDMVIGVARGREAKAYPITIMGVHELGNDIIDGVPIAVTW' A
#
# COMPACT_ATOMS: atom_id res chain seq x y z
N MET A 1 -3.46 27.63 7.06
CA MET A 1 -4.10 26.60 6.22
C MET A 1 -5.27 26.08 7.02
N ILE A 2 -6.50 26.19 6.52
CA ILE A 2 -7.69 25.67 7.21
C ILE A 2 -8.21 24.52 6.36
N GLY A 3 -7.81 23.29 6.70
CA GLY A 3 -8.52 22.12 6.24
C GLY A 3 -9.82 22.00 7.03
N VAL A 4 -10.94 21.81 6.35
CA VAL A 4 -12.21 21.49 7.00
C VAL A 4 -12.37 19.97 6.96
N GLN A 5 -12.63 19.37 8.11
CA GLN A 5 -12.89 17.94 8.22
C GLN A 5 -14.33 17.66 7.75
N ILE A 6 -14.47 16.97 6.61
CA ILE A 6 -15.77 16.69 5.97
C ILE A 6 -16.32 15.30 6.37
N VAL A 7 -15.45 14.40 6.82
CA VAL A 7 -15.78 13.05 7.28
C VAL A 7 -15.23 12.81 8.68
N GLU A 8 -15.73 11.79 9.38
CA GLU A 8 -15.15 11.39 10.67
C GLU A 8 -13.66 11.04 10.53
N ARG A 9 -12.92 11.17 11.63
CA ARG A 9 -11.53 10.76 11.64
C ARG A 9 -11.49 9.25 11.37
N ASP A 10 -10.57 8.79 10.52
CA ASP A 10 -10.41 7.39 10.14
C ASP A 10 -11.60 6.80 9.35
N ALA A 11 -12.36 7.65 8.64
CA ALA A 11 -13.49 7.24 7.80
C ALA A 11 -13.10 6.41 6.55
N PHE A 12 -11.81 6.35 6.20
CA PHE A 12 -11.31 5.53 5.10
C PHE A 12 -10.61 4.29 5.67
N PRO A 13 -10.83 3.10 5.08
CA PRO A 13 -10.14 1.89 5.50
C PRO A 13 -8.66 1.98 5.11
N VAL A 14 -7.84 2.44 6.06
CA VAL A 14 -6.38 2.49 5.93
C VAL A 14 -5.80 1.11 6.23
N PHE A 15 -4.76 0.71 5.48
CA PHE A 15 -3.94 -0.41 5.90
C PHE A 15 -2.94 0.03 6.96
N ASP A 16 -2.98 -0.60 8.13
CA ASP A 16 -1.90 -0.53 9.12
C ASP A 16 -1.14 -1.86 9.14
N ASP A 17 0.17 -1.80 8.87
CA ASP A 17 1.08 -2.95 8.80
C ASP A 17 0.53 -4.07 7.87
N PRO A 18 0.41 -3.80 6.56
CA PRO A 18 -0.21 -4.73 5.63
C PRO A 18 0.57 -6.05 5.54
N LYS A 19 -0.18 -7.16 5.55
CA LYS A 19 0.40 -8.48 5.30
C LYS A 19 0.82 -8.62 3.84
N MET A 20 2.13 -8.73 3.62
CA MET A 20 2.70 -8.87 2.30
C MET A 20 2.73 -10.32 1.84
N LEU A 21 2.46 -10.54 0.56
CA LEU A 21 2.68 -11.82 -0.12
C LEU A 21 3.92 -11.75 -1.01
N PRO A 22 4.65 -12.86 -1.21
CA PRO A 22 5.63 -12.93 -2.28
C PRO A 22 4.95 -12.65 -3.63
N ALA A 23 5.61 -11.88 -4.50
CA ALA A 23 5.06 -11.47 -5.80
C ALA A 23 4.56 -12.68 -6.62
N ALA A 24 5.36 -13.75 -6.69
CA ALA A 24 4.98 -14.98 -7.40
C ALA A 24 3.72 -15.65 -6.82
N GLU A 25 3.45 -15.51 -5.52
CA GLU A 25 2.20 -16.02 -4.93
C GLU A 25 1.02 -15.14 -5.28
N ALA A 26 1.18 -13.81 -5.20
CA ALA A 26 0.14 -12.86 -5.58
C ALA A 26 -0.29 -13.04 -7.05
N GLU A 27 0.68 -13.26 -7.95
CA GLU A 27 0.43 -13.57 -9.36
C GLU A 27 -0.32 -14.90 -9.55
N ARG A 28 0.13 -15.99 -8.90
CA ARG A 28 -0.54 -17.30 -8.98
C ARG A 28 -1.99 -17.25 -8.50
N ARG A 29 -2.27 -16.40 -7.51
CA ARG A 29 -3.62 -16.21 -6.96
C ARG A 29 -4.47 -15.22 -7.75
N GLY A 30 -3.94 -14.61 -8.81
CA GLY A 30 -4.64 -13.61 -9.61
C GLY A 30 -4.93 -12.31 -8.87
N LEU A 31 -4.20 -12.03 -7.79
CA LEU A 31 -4.33 -10.78 -7.02
C LEU A 31 -3.58 -9.63 -7.69
N VAL A 32 -2.56 -9.95 -8.48
CA VAL A 32 -1.78 -9.03 -9.30
C VAL A 32 -1.58 -9.68 -10.66
N LEU A 33 -1.78 -8.91 -11.73
CA LEU A 33 -1.56 -9.33 -13.11
C LEU A 33 -0.22 -8.81 -13.64
N PRO A 34 0.39 -9.45 -14.67
CA PRO A 34 1.70 -9.04 -15.20
C PRO A 34 1.83 -7.60 -15.68
N ARG A 35 0.71 -6.89 -15.87
CA ARG A 35 0.66 -5.49 -16.33
C ARG A 35 0.01 -4.53 -15.32
N ASP A 36 -0.26 -5.00 -14.10
CA ASP A 36 -0.81 -4.13 -13.07
C ASP A 36 0.22 -3.07 -12.69
N MET A 37 -0.25 -1.84 -12.53
CA MET A 37 0.56 -0.78 -11.96
C MET A 37 0.70 -1.00 -10.46
N VAL A 38 1.92 -0.79 -9.97
CA VAL A 38 2.24 -0.87 -8.55
C VAL A 38 3.03 0.38 -8.15
N ILE A 39 2.85 0.81 -6.91
CA ILE A 39 3.81 1.70 -6.26
C ILE A 39 4.92 0.79 -5.72
N GLY A 40 6.13 0.92 -6.26
CA GLY A 40 7.29 0.18 -5.79
C GLY A 40 8.09 1.00 -4.79
N VAL A 41 8.39 0.43 -3.62
CA VAL A 41 9.27 1.05 -2.62
C VAL A 41 10.40 0.09 -2.29
N ALA A 42 11.63 0.55 -2.45
CA ALA A 42 12.83 -0.23 -2.14
C ALA A 42 13.75 0.57 -1.21
N ARG A 43 14.19 -0.08 -0.13
CA ARG A 43 15.13 0.48 0.83
C ARG A 43 16.00 -0.62 1.42
N GLY A 44 17.30 -0.39 1.45
CA GLY A 44 18.26 -1.35 1.99
C GLY A 44 18.15 -2.70 1.29
N ARG A 45 17.78 -3.73 2.05
CA ARG A 45 17.59 -5.10 1.55
C ARG A 45 16.13 -5.50 1.33
N GLU A 46 15.20 -4.57 1.53
CA GLU A 46 13.77 -4.82 1.40
C GLU A 46 13.18 -4.05 0.22
N ALA A 47 12.27 -4.70 -0.50
CA ALA A 47 11.47 -4.09 -1.54
C ALA A 47 10.04 -4.62 -1.44
N LYS A 48 9.08 -3.71 -1.52
CA LYS A 48 7.64 -3.99 -1.47
C LYS A 48 6.95 -3.33 -2.66
N ALA A 49 5.88 -3.96 -3.12
CA ALA A 49 5.04 -3.46 -4.20
C ALA A 49 3.59 -3.35 -3.71
N TYR A 50 2.97 -2.21 -3.95
CA TYR A 50 1.59 -1.91 -3.54
C TYR A 50 0.75 -1.71 -4.81
N PRO A 51 -0.06 -2.71 -5.21
CA PRO A 51 -0.87 -2.62 -6.42
C PRO A 51 -1.87 -1.48 -6.35
N ILE A 52 -1.95 -0.68 -7.41
CA ILE A 52 -2.88 0.45 -7.52
C ILE A 52 -4.33 -0.02 -7.39
N THR A 53 -4.65 -1.23 -7.88
CA THR A 53 -5.98 -1.84 -7.76
C THR A 53 -6.39 -2.10 -6.30
N ILE A 54 -5.43 -2.33 -5.41
CA ILE A 54 -5.66 -2.55 -3.98
C ILE A 54 -5.62 -1.22 -3.22
N MET A 55 -4.63 -0.37 -3.51
CA MET A 55 -4.51 0.98 -2.94
C MET A 55 -5.67 1.89 -3.35
N GLY A 56 -6.28 1.66 -4.51
CA GLY A 56 -7.50 2.30 -5.00
C GLY A 56 -8.64 2.34 -3.99
N VAL A 57 -8.77 1.27 -3.20
CA VAL A 57 -9.84 1.11 -2.21
C VAL A 57 -9.43 1.64 -0.83
N HIS A 58 -8.12 1.67 -0.53
CA HIS A 58 -7.61 1.93 0.80
C HIS A 58 -6.92 3.30 0.94
N GLU A 59 -6.59 3.94 -0.19
CA GLU A 59 -6.02 5.28 -0.42
C GLU A 59 -4.69 5.62 0.30
N LEU A 60 -4.42 4.97 1.43
CA LEU A 60 -3.25 5.11 2.27
C LEU A 60 -2.93 3.79 2.96
N GLY A 61 -1.65 3.48 3.03
CA GLY A 61 -1.11 2.36 3.79
C GLY A 61 0.09 2.79 4.62
N ASN A 62 0.04 2.52 5.93
CA ASN A 62 1.17 2.67 6.83
C ASN A 62 1.93 1.35 6.89
N ASP A 63 3.21 1.36 6.54
CA ASP A 63 4.06 0.18 6.52
C ASP A 63 5.46 0.50 7.06
N ILE A 64 6.28 -0.51 7.29
CA ILE A 64 7.69 -0.42 7.67
C ILE A 64 8.51 -1.12 6.58
N ILE A 65 9.53 -0.45 6.06
CA ILE A 65 10.51 -1.03 5.14
C ILE A 65 11.91 -0.79 5.68
N ASP A 66 12.68 -1.85 5.85
CA ASP A 66 14.06 -1.79 6.36
C ASP A 66 14.15 -1.02 7.69
N GLY A 67 13.17 -1.26 8.57
CA GLY A 67 13.02 -0.61 9.88
C GLY A 67 12.55 0.85 9.85
N VAL A 68 12.25 1.42 8.67
CA VAL A 68 11.79 2.81 8.53
C VAL A 68 10.28 2.85 8.28
N PRO A 69 9.50 3.55 9.12
CA PRO A 69 8.08 3.79 8.87
C PRO A 69 7.87 4.61 7.60
N ILE A 70 6.90 4.21 6.79
CA ILE A 70 6.48 4.91 5.58
C ILE A 70 4.95 5.02 5.52
N ALA A 71 4.48 6.07 4.86
CA ALA A 71 3.10 6.18 4.40
C ALA A 71 3.10 6.12 2.87
N VAL A 72 2.38 5.15 2.30
CA VAL A 72 2.23 4.96 0.85
C VAL A 72 0.82 5.39 0.46
N THR A 73 0.71 6.21 -0.58
CA THR A 73 -0.56 6.73 -1.11
C THR A 73 -0.54 6.74 -2.64
N TRP A 74 -1.70 6.75 -3.29
CA TRP A 74 -1.86 6.64 -4.74
C TRP A 74 -2.72 7.77 -5.33
#